data_AF-A0A7R9ZLH9-F1
#
_entry.id   AF-A0A7R9ZLH9-F1
#
_cell.length_a   1.000
_cell.length_b   1.000
_cell.length_c   1.000
_cell.angle_alpha   90.00
_cell.angle_beta   90.00
_cell.angle_gamma   90.00
#
_symmetry.space_group_name_H-M   'P 1'
#
loop_
_entity.id
_entity.type
_entity.pdbx_description
1 polymer ?
#
loop_
_entity_poly.entity_id
_entity_poly.type
_entity_poly.pdbx_seq_one_letter_code
_entity_poly.pdbx_strand_id
1 'polypeptide(L)'
;MMRNALLSRTSAALRSASAHNRTVAWAGRSSMIGRTFSSDCEPAQKLQSVLENYRQTHFSREIPSRFQKELFTPYATSNGTMIPIEHVNTMLVNIGQEEHVLSSSEQEELLREAGIVAQPDGISEDGMIPTNTIMELLSRAN
;
A
#
# COMPACT_ATOMS: atom_id res chain seq x y z
N MET A 1 -17.60 -62.26 5.57
CA MET A 1 -16.27 -62.87 5.35
C MET A 1 -15.37 -61.74 4.85
N MET A 2 -14.25 -61.33 5.43
CA MET A 2 -13.41 -61.78 6.55
C MET A 2 -12.73 -60.53 7.16
N ARG A 3 -12.49 -60.61 8.46
CA ARG A 3 -11.76 -59.67 9.31
C ARG A 3 -10.26 -59.97 9.23
N ASN A 4 -9.39 -58.96 9.33
CA ASN A 4 -8.02 -59.04 9.86
C ASN A 4 -7.78 -57.69 10.55
N ALA A 5 -7.70 -57.53 11.88
CA ALA A 5 -6.80 -58.13 12.88
C ALA A 5 -5.32 -57.87 12.53
N LEU A 6 -4.43 -57.36 13.39
CA LEU A 6 -4.44 -56.80 14.74
C LEU A 6 -2.93 -56.56 15.06
N LEU A 7 -2.63 -55.73 16.06
CA LEU A 7 -1.38 -55.69 16.86
C LEU A 7 -0.16 -55.04 16.19
N SER A 8 0.78 -54.38 16.89
CA SER A 8 0.91 -53.71 18.20
C SER A 8 2.41 -53.43 18.33
N ARG A 9 2.80 -52.32 18.99
CA ARG A 9 4.00 -52.10 19.85
C ARG A 9 4.52 -50.67 19.69
N THR A 10 4.32 -49.81 20.70
CA THR A 10 5.30 -49.45 21.77
C THR A 10 6.65 -49.03 21.17
N SER A 11 7.15 -47.82 21.40
CA SER A 11 7.68 -47.37 22.70
C SER A 11 7.94 -45.87 22.71
N ALA A 12 7.83 -45.28 23.90
CA ALA A 12 8.19 -43.91 24.24
C ALA A 12 9.68 -43.60 24.01
N ALA A 13 9.97 -42.37 23.62
CA ALA A 13 11.25 -41.71 23.84
C ALA A 13 11.00 -40.27 24.29
N LEU A 14 11.03 -40.05 25.60
CA LEU A 14 11.21 -38.72 26.20
C LEU A 14 12.67 -38.32 25.96
N ARG A 15 12.91 -37.26 25.20
CA ARG A 15 14.18 -36.53 25.23
C ARG A 15 13.89 -35.08 25.59
N SER A 16 14.30 -34.75 26.80
CA SER A 16 14.27 -33.43 27.40
C SER A 16 15.45 -32.58 26.92
N ALA A 17 15.21 -31.27 26.87
CA ALA A 17 16.16 -30.16 26.94
C ALA A 17 17.17 -29.96 25.79
N SER A 18 17.07 -28.82 25.12
CA SER A 18 17.86 -27.64 25.52
C SER A 18 17.53 -26.46 24.60
N ALA A 19 16.91 -25.46 25.19
CA ALA A 19 16.50 -24.22 24.53
C ALA A 19 17.68 -23.26 24.44
N HIS A 20 18.30 -23.11 23.26
CA HIS A 20 19.15 -21.95 22.94
C HIS A 20 19.18 -21.70 21.42
N ASN A 21 18.01 -21.53 20.80
CA ASN A 21 17.97 -20.77 19.55
C ASN A 21 17.75 -19.31 19.92
N ARG A 22 18.85 -18.54 19.91
CA ARG A 22 18.78 -17.08 19.81
C ARG A 22 18.25 -16.77 18.41
N THR A 23 16.92 -16.79 18.27
CA THR A 23 16.23 -16.09 17.21
C THR A 23 16.46 -14.60 17.43
N VAL A 24 17.50 -14.06 16.82
CA VAL A 24 17.47 -12.67 16.39
C VAL A 24 16.42 -12.60 15.28
N ALA A 25 15.17 -12.49 15.71
CA ALA A 25 14.08 -12.05 14.86
C ALA A 25 14.35 -10.59 14.53
N TRP A 26 15.20 -10.34 13.53
CA TRP A 26 15.08 -9.14 12.72
C TRP A 26 13.84 -9.28 11.86
N ALA A 27 12.68 -9.30 12.52
CA ALA A 27 11.41 -8.92 11.91
C ALA A 27 11.40 -7.39 11.79
N GLY A 28 12.40 -6.83 11.12
CA GLY A 28 12.30 -5.54 10.46
C GLY A 28 11.50 -5.72 9.19
N ARG A 29 10.29 -6.27 9.29
CA ARG A 29 9.27 -5.91 8.30
C ARG A 29 9.01 -4.45 8.63
N SER A 30 9.70 -3.55 7.93
CA SER A 30 9.14 -2.24 7.64
C SER A 30 7.81 -2.54 6.96
N SER A 31 6.78 -2.74 7.78
CA SER A 31 5.43 -2.45 7.39
C SER A 31 5.56 -1.04 6.84
N MET A 32 5.40 -0.90 5.52
CA MET A 32 5.14 0.40 4.93
C MET A 32 3.80 0.85 5.53
N ILE A 33 3.84 1.26 6.79
CA ILE A 33 2.81 2.02 7.44
C ILE A 33 2.91 3.32 6.66
N GLY A 34 2.07 3.44 5.63
CA GLY A 34 1.92 4.68 4.89
C GLY A 34 1.81 5.77 5.94
N ARG A 35 2.78 6.68 5.95
CA ARG A 35 2.68 7.83 6.85
C ARG A 35 1.56 8.68 6.29
N THR A 36 0.62 9.06 7.14
CA THR A 36 -0.41 10.03 6.77
C THR A 36 0.29 11.30 6.29
N PHE A 37 -0.03 11.78 5.10
CA PHE A 37 0.58 13.01 4.58
C PHE A 37 0.40 14.17 5.56
N SER A 38 1.46 14.94 5.78
CA SER A 38 1.38 16.17 6.56
C SER A 38 0.47 17.17 5.88
N SER A 39 -0.24 17.96 6.70
CA SER A 39 -0.97 19.12 6.23
C SER A 39 -0.06 20.19 5.64
N ASP A 40 1.26 20.07 5.72
CA ASP A 40 2.21 21.03 5.15
C ASP A 40 2.71 20.64 3.74
N CYS A 41 2.34 19.46 3.23
CA CYS A 41 2.76 18.99 1.91
C CYS A 41 1.82 19.53 0.82
N GLU A 42 2.25 20.59 0.11
CA GLU A 42 1.48 21.23 -0.96
C GLU A 42 1.06 20.24 -2.07
N PRO A 43 1.94 19.36 -2.59
CA PRO A 43 1.56 18.35 -3.59
C PRO A 43 0.45 17.41 -3.12
N ALA A 44 0.48 17.00 -1.84
CA ALA A 44 -0.52 16.12 -1.27
C ALA A 44 -1.88 16.82 -1.11
N GLN A 45 -1.89 18.10 -0.72
CA GLN A 45 -3.11 18.90 -0.66
C GLN A 45 -3.73 19.12 -2.04
N LYS A 46 -2.88 19.41 -3.04
CA LYS A 46 -3.30 19.57 -4.44
C LYS A 46 -3.96 18.30 -4.95
N LEU A 47 -3.31 17.14 -4.76
CA LEU A 47 -3.85 15.84 -5.12
C LEU A 47 -5.17 15.55 -4.38
N GLN A 48 -5.23 15.82 -3.08
CA GLN A 48 -6.44 15.65 -2.27
C GLN A 48 -7.61 16.47 -2.82
N SER A 49 -7.39 17.76 -3.09
CA SER A 49 -8.41 18.68 -3.60
C SER A 49 -9.00 18.21 -4.93
N VAL A 50 -8.12 17.79 -5.85
CA VAL A 50 -8.52 17.30 -7.18
C VAL A 50 -9.33 16.01 -7.07
N LEU A 51 -8.84 15.04 -6.30
CA LEU A 51 -9.51 13.75 -6.14
C LEU A 51 -10.86 13.91 -5.42
N GLU A 52 -10.95 14.80 -4.43
CA GLU A 52 -12.18 15.09 -3.71
C GLU A 52 -13.21 15.79 -4.60
N ASN A 53 -12.79 16.77 -5.41
CA ASN A 53 -13.66 17.40 -6.40
C ASN A 53 -14.19 16.38 -7.41
N TYR A 54 -13.31 15.54 -7.95
CA TYR A 54 -13.69 14.47 -8.87
C TYR A 54 -14.68 13.49 -8.23
N ARG A 55 -14.42 13.08 -6.98
CA ARG A 55 -15.31 12.21 -6.18
C ARG A 55 -16.67 12.85 -5.97
N GLN A 56 -16.74 14.13 -5.60
CA GLN A 56 -18.01 14.84 -5.40
C GLN A 56 -18.80 14.93 -6.70
N THR A 57 -18.13 15.17 -7.83
CA THR A 57 -18.79 15.32 -9.13
C THR A 57 -19.33 13.98 -9.66
N HIS A 58 -18.57 12.89 -9.55
CA HIS A 58 -18.90 11.61 -10.19
C HIS A 58 -19.42 10.54 -9.24
N PHE A 59 -19.10 10.64 -7.95
CA PHE A 59 -19.36 9.62 -6.93
C PHE A 59 -20.03 10.19 -5.65
N SER A 60 -20.79 11.30 -5.78
CA SER A 60 -21.45 11.98 -4.65
C SER A 60 -22.29 11.10 -3.73
N ARG A 61 -22.81 9.98 -4.24
CA ARG A 61 -23.73 9.07 -3.53
C ARG A 61 -23.13 7.69 -3.22
N GLU A 62 -21.88 7.43 -3.60
CA GLU A 62 -21.32 6.08 -3.57
C GLU A 62 -20.36 5.83 -2.40
N ILE A 63 -20.24 4.56 -2.03
CA ILE A 63 -19.34 4.07 -0.99
C ILE A 63 -17.88 4.28 -1.49
N PRO A 64 -16.94 4.73 -0.62
CA PRO A 64 -15.54 4.93 -0.98
C PRO A 64 -14.85 3.77 -1.73
N SER A 65 -15.36 2.55 -1.56
CA SER A 65 -14.85 1.35 -2.23
C SER A 65 -15.07 1.31 -3.74
N ARG A 66 -16.17 1.85 -4.27
CA ARG A 66 -16.42 1.87 -5.73
C ARG A 66 -15.54 2.90 -6.41
N PHE A 67 -15.47 4.09 -5.82
CA PHE A 67 -14.52 5.14 -6.22
C PHE A 67 -13.08 4.61 -6.24
N GLN A 68 -12.65 3.91 -5.18
CA GLN A 68 -11.30 3.36 -5.10
C GLN A 68 -11.03 2.36 -6.24
N LYS A 69 -12.02 1.50 -6.55
CA LYS A 69 -11.87 0.51 -7.61
C LYS A 69 -11.74 1.15 -8.98
N GLU A 70 -12.67 2.03 -9.34
CA GLU A 70 -12.69 2.68 -10.66
C GLU A 70 -11.46 3.58 -10.86
N LEU A 71 -11.06 4.31 -9.82
CA LEU A 71 -10.01 5.30 -9.97
C LEU A 71 -8.60 4.72 -9.83
N PHE A 72 -8.34 3.82 -8.88
CA PHE A 72 -6.97 3.38 -8.59
C PHE A 72 -6.64 2.00 -9.16
N THR A 73 -7.61 1.10 -9.33
CA THR A 73 -7.34 -0.25 -9.85
C THR A 73 -6.71 -0.26 -11.24
N PRO A 74 -7.09 0.64 -12.18
CA PRO A 74 -6.46 0.68 -13.51
C PRO A 74 -4.96 1.02 -13.49
N TYR A 75 -4.50 1.68 -12.43
CA TYR A 75 -3.14 2.22 -12.31
C TYR A 75 -2.29 1.51 -11.26
N ALA A 76 -2.93 0.73 -10.39
CA ALA A 76 -2.27 -0.05 -9.37
C ALA A 76 -1.53 -1.25 -9.96
N THR A 77 -0.53 -1.74 -9.23
CA THR A 77 0.16 -3.00 -9.52
C THR A 77 -0.80 -4.20 -9.47
N SER A 78 -0.39 -5.38 -9.94
CA SER A 78 -1.27 -6.56 -10.06
C SER A 78 -1.98 -7.01 -8.78
N ASN A 79 -1.50 -6.58 -7.61
CA ASN A 79 -2.10 -6.82 -6.29
C ASN A 79 -3.09 -5.71 -5.85
N GLY A 80 -3.21 -4.61 -6.59
CA GLY A 80 -4.12 -3.49 -6.33
C GLY A 80 -3.75 -2.63 -5.12
N THR A 81 -2.58 -2.83 -4.52
CA THR A 81 -2.21 -2.19 -3.23
C THR A 81 -1.26 -1.03 -3.37
N MET A 82 -0.52 -0.96 -4.48
CA MET A 82 0.53 0.03 -4.73
C MET A 82 0.31 0.68 -6.10
N ILE A 83 0.65 1.96 -6.22
CA ILE A 83 0.51 2.75 -7.45
C ILE A 83 1.84 3.42 -7.74
N PRO A 84 2.46 3.17 -8.91
CA PRO A 84 3.63 3.93 -9.35
C PRO A 84 3.29 5.43 -9.42
N ILE A 85 4.17 6.29 -8.90
CA ILE A 85 3.97 7.75 -8.88
C ILE A 85 3.75 8.30 -10.29
N GLU A 86 4.38 7.72 -11.30
CA GLU A 86 4.21 8.10 -12.70
C GLU A 86 2.76 7.89 -13.17
N HIS A 87 2.11 6.83 -12.71
CA HIS A 87 0.72 6.55 -13.03
C HIS A 87 -0.25 7.52 -12.36
N VAL A 88 0.16 8.21 -11.29
CA VAL A 88 -0.67 9.27 -10.67
C VAL A 88 -0.92 10.40 -11.67
N ASN A 89 0.10 10.82 -12.41
CA ASN A 89 -0.08 11.84 -13.45
C ASN A 89 -0.95 11.33 -14.60
N THR A 90 -0.77 10.08 -15.03
CA THR A 90 -1.65 9.47 -16.04
C THR A 90 -3.10 9.43 -15.57
N MET A 91 -3.33 9.10 -14.31
CA MET A 91 -4.66 9.11 -13.69
C MET A 91 -5.26 10.53 -13.72
N LEU A 92 -4.50 11.55 -13.32
CA LEU A 92 -4.95 12.96 -13.35
C LEU A 92 -5.37 13.40 -14.76
N VAL A 93 -4.57 13.07 -15.78
CA VAL A 93 -4.93 13.37 -17.17
C VAL A 93 -6.21 12.65 -17.58
N ASN A 94 -6.36 11.36 -17.22
CA ASN A 94 -7.52 10.56 -17.60
C ASN A 94 -8.83 11.01 -16.93
N ILE A 95 -8.76 11.65 -15.76
CA ILE A 95 -9.94 12.29 -15.13
C ILE A 95 -10.18 13.74 -15.61
N GLY A 96 -9.40 14.21 -16.58
CA GLY A 96 -9.52 15.56 -17.14
C GLY A 96 -8.95 16.65 -16.25
N GLN A 97 -7.85 16.36 -15.55
CA GLN A 97 -7.15 17.26 -14.62
C GLN A 97 -5.69 17.44 -15.03
N GLU A 98 -5.47 17.69 -16.33
CA GLU A 98 -4.15 17.83 -16.95
C GLU A 98 -3.38 19.06 -16.43
N GLU A 99 -4.08 20.09 -16.00
CA GLU A 99 -3.56 21.30 -15.37
C GLU A 99 -3.00 21.07 -13.97
N HIS A 100 -3.37 19.95 -13.34
CA HIS A 100 -2.96 19.59 -11.99
C HIS A 100 -1.89 18.48 -11.94
N VAL A 101 -1.34 18.10 -13.08
CA VAL A 101 -0.21 17.16 -13.18
C VAL A 101 0.95 17.62 -12.29
N LEU A 102 1.56 16.65 -11.59
CA LEU A 102 2.66 16.90 -10.66
C LEU A 102 3.99 16.90 -11.42
N SER A 103 4.82 17.91 -11.16
CA SER A 103 6.21 17.96 -11.58
C SER A 103 7.05 16.89 -10.86
N SER A 104 8.22 16.56 -11.40
CA SER A 104 9.12 15.57 -10.79
C SER A 104 9.53 15.91 -9.36
N SER A 105 9.67 17.20 -9.03
CA SER A 105 9.94 17.66 -7.66
C SER A 105 8.75 17.46 -6.73
N GLU A 106 7.52 17.76 -7.19
CA GLU A 106 6.29 17.52 -6.42
C GLU A 106 6.08 16.01 -6.17
N GLN A 107 6.40 15.18 -7.18
CA GLN A 107 6.36 13.73 -7.06
C GLN A 107 7.35 13.19 -6.02
N GLU A 108 8.59 13.69 -6.03
CA GLU A 108 9.60 13.31 -5.03
C GLU A 108 9.17 13.72 -3.62
N GLU A 109 8.63 14.93 -3.48
CA GLU A 109 8.10 15.42 -2.21
C GLU A 109 6.95 14.54 -1.71
N LEU A 110 6.04 14.14 -2.59
CA LEU A 110 4.92 13.27 -2.26
C LEU A 110 5.39 11.86 -1.85
N LEU A 111 6.41 11.30 -2.52
CA LEU A 111 7.04 10.04 -2.12
C LEU A 111 7.71 10.14 -0.75
N ARG A 112 8.46 11.22 -0.53
CA ARG A 112 9.15 11.50 0.75
C ARG A 112 8.13 11.58 1.89
N GLU A 113 7.03 12.27 1.67
CA GLU A 113 5.97 12.45 2.65
C GLU A 113 5.20 11.16 2.93
N ALA A 114 4.98 10.32 1.92
CA ALA A 114 4.44 8.97 2.09
C ALA A 114 5.37 8.03 2.89
N GLY A 115 6.58 8.49 3.24
CA GLY A 115 7.59 7.73 3.97
C GLY A 115 8.43 6.82 3.06
N ILE A 116 8.35 7.01 1.74
CA ILE A 116 9.13 6.28 0.75
C ILE A 116 10.43 7.03 0.57
N VAL A 117 11.38 6.78 1.48
CA VAL A 117 12.73 7.33 1.38
C VAL A 117 13.50 6.48 0.38
N ALA A 118 13.95 7.10 -0.72
CA ALA A 118 14.88 6.46 -1.64
C ALA A 118 16.12 5.99 -0.85
N GLN A 119 16.37 4.67 -0.84
CA GLN A 119 17.58 4.16 -0.19
C GLN A 119 18.81 4.67 -0.97
N PRO A 120 19.86 5.13 -0.28
CA PRO A 120 21.05 5.69 -0.92
C PRO A 120 21.88 4.65 -1.69
N ASP A 121 21.68 3.34 -1.46
CA ASP A 121 22.54 2.26 -2.00
C ASP A 121 22.07 1.64 -3.33
N GLY A 122 21.24 2.36 -4.08
CA GLY A 122 20.97 2.04 -5.48
C GLY A 122 19.75 1.13 -5.69
N ILE A 123 18.96 1.54 -6.68
CA ILE A 123 17.88 0.79 -7.32
C ILE A 123 16.83 0.25 -6.32
N SER A 124 16.26 1.13 -5.49
CA SER A 124 14.93 0.85 -4.95
C SER A 124 13.91 1.14 -6.04
N GLU A 125 13.47 0.05 -6.66
CA GLU A 125 12.51 -0.02 -7.76
C GLU A 125 11.27 0.84 -7.46
N ASP A 126 10.93 1.65 -8.46
CA ASP A 126 9.70 2.42 -8.69
C ASP A 126 9.11 3.11 -7.44
N GLY A 127 9.09 4.45 -7.44
CA GLY A 127 8.40 5.24 -6.44
C GLY A 127 6.91 4.87 -6.37
N MET A 128 6.58 3.89 -5.52
CA MET A 128 5.26 3.28 -5.44
C MET A 128 4.56 3.72 -4.16
N ILE A 129 3.39 4.33 -4.31
CA ILE A 129 2.59 4.81 -3.20
C ILE A 129 1.52 3.78 -2.86
N PRO A 130 1.37 3.39 -1.59
CA PRO A 130 0.26 2.54 -1.18
C PRO A 130 -1.08 3.21 -1.47
N THR A 131 -2.00 2.50 -2.11
CA THR A 131 -3.34 3.02 -2.42
C THR A 131 -4.07 3.50 -1.16
N ASN A 132 -3.84 2.81 -0.04
CA ASN A 132 -4.41 3.21 1.26
C ASN A 132 -3.93 4.60 1.70
N THR A 133 -2.67 4.96 1.46
CA THR A 133 -2.15 6.28 1.80
C THR A 133 -2.88 7.40 1.04
N ILE A 134 -3.22 7.17 -0.24
CA ILE A 134 -4.00 8.11 -1.04
C ILE A 134 -5.46 8.16 -0.57
N MET A 135 -6.05 7.01 -0.20
CA MET A 135 -7.42 6.98 0.34
C MET A 135 -7.54 7.66 1.71
N GLU A 136 -6.49 7.60 2.53
CA GLU A 136 -6.42 8.32 3.80
C GLU A 136 -6.44 9.85 3.60
N LEU A 137 -5.89 10.38 2.50
CA LEU A 137 -6.02 11.81 2.17
C LEU A 137 -7.49 12.21 2.06
N LEU A 138 -8.29 11.42 1.33
CA LEU A 138 -9.71 11.73 1.11
C LEU A 138 -10.54 11.63 2.39
N SER A 139 -10.15 10.74 3.29
CA SER A 139 -10.86 10.53 4.56
C SER A 139 -10.70 11.69 5.55
N ARG A 140 -9.71 12.57 5.36
CA ARG A 140 -9.46 13.75 6.22
C ARG A 140 -10.17 15.02 5.78
N ALA A 141 -10.77 15.03 4.59
CA ALA A 141 -11.44 16.21 4.02
C ALA A 141 -12.90 16.40 4.53
N ASN A 142 -13.42 15.44 5.31
CA ASN A 142 -14.72 15.52 6.01
C ASN A 142 -14.52 15.56 7.51
#